data_AF-A0A4Q2Y3F5-F1
#
_entry.id   AF-A0A4Q2Y3F5-F1
#
_cell.length_a   1.000
_cell.length_b   1.000
_cell.length_c   1.000
_cell.angle_alpha   90.00
_cell.angle_beta   90.00
_cell.angle_gamma   90.00
#
_symmetry.space_group_name_H-M   'P 1'
#
loop_
_entity.id
_entity.type
_entity.pdbx_description
1 polymer ?
#
loop_
_entity_poly.entity_id
_entity_poly.type
_entity_poly.pdbx_seq_one_letter_code
_entity_poly.pdbx_strand_id
1 'polypeptide(L)'
;MSQPRIVVKVFLYQITPQIWRQFSVPASFNFLQLNDAIQDAMGWENKHPHEFRHGKGKRLTDVIGPVGLADQVPKGGEFQDELKVTLADFIGKKRLPMRMLYRYDFAEDWIHEVVLEKREDGEEAGPLMIAGARACPPEDFGGAFQYMEALTGQIGWY
;
A
#
# COMPACT_ATOMS: atom_id res chain seq x y z
N MET A 1 10.82 7.53 -23.94
CA MET A 1 12.17 7.40 -23.35
C MET A 1 12.01 6.51 -22.14
N SER A 2 12.84 5.47 -22.02
CA SER A 2 12.80 4.56 -20.88
C SER A 2 13.17 5.28 -19.57
N GLN A 3 12.43 5.02 -18.50
CA GLN A 3 12.63 5.58 -17.18
C GLN A 3 12.67 4.49 -16.11
N PRO A 4 13.34 4.72 -14.96
CA PRO A 4 13.35 3.77 -13.85
C PRO A 4 11.96 3.58 -13.25
N ARG A 5 11.59 2.33 -13.02
CA ARG A 5 10.33 1.90 -12.42
C ARG A 5 10.58 0.92 -11.28
N ILE A 6 9.61 0.83 -10.38
CA ILE A 6 9.62 -0.10 -9.25
C ILE A 6 8.45 -1.07 -9.42
N VAL A 7 8.75 -2.37 -9.39
CA VAL A 7 7.71 -3.39 -9.27
C VAL A 7 7.30 -3.47 -7.81
N VAL A 8 6.01 -3.29 -7.57
CA VAL A 8 5.35 -3.29 -6.28
C VAL A 8 4.40 -4.47 -6.23
N LYS A 9 4.45 -5.22 -5.12
CA LYS A 9 3.47 -6.26 -4.82
C LYS A 9 2.79 -5.96 -3.51
N VAL A 10 1.47 -6.03 -3.51
CA VAL A 10 0.63 -5.67 -2.37
C VAL A 10 -0.21 -6.88 -1.98
N PHE A 11 -0.21 -7.20 -0.68
CA PHE A 11 -0.98 -8.29 -0.10
C PHE A 11 -1.92 -7.72 0.96
N LEU A 12 -3.21 -8.06 0.89
CA LEU A 12 -4.19 -7.66 1.90
C LEU A 12 -4.22 -8.69 3.04
N TYR A 13 -3.86 -8.28 4.26
CA TYR A 13 -3.82 -9.18 5.40
C TYR A 13 -5.21 -9.58 5.92
N GLN A 14 -5.22 -10.61 6.78
CA GLN A 14 -6.39 -11.13 7.48
C GLN A 14 -7.47 -11.79 6.60
N ILE A 15 -7.25 -11.87 5.28
CA ILE A 15 -8.18 -12.55 4.35
C ILE A 15 -7.54 -13.82 3.80
N THR A 16 -8.32 -14.91 3.78
CA THR A 16 -7.92 -16.19 3.17
C THR A 16 -9.00 -16.71 2.21
N PRO A 17 -8.65 -17.18 1.00
CA PRO A 17 -7.32 -17.15 0.38
C PRO A 17 -6.79 -15.73 0.11
N GLN A 18 -5.47 -15.60 0.08
CA GLN A 18 -4.78 -14.31 -0.02
C GLN A 18 -5.23 -13.49 -1.24
N ILE A 19 -5.62 -12.23 -1.00
CA ILE A 19 -5.86 -11.23 -2.05
C ILE A 19 -4.56 -10.46 -2.28
N TRP A 20 -4.17 -10.27 -3.56
CA TRP A 20 -2.95 -9.54 -3.88
C TRP A 20 -2.96 -8.91 -5.28
N ARG A 21 -2.10 -7.92 -5.47
CA ARG A 21 -1.83 -7.20 -6.73
C ARG A 21 -0.33 -7.04 -6.93
N GLN A 22 0.14 -7.10 -8.17
CA GLN A 22 1.51 -6.81 -8.56
C GLN A 22 1.49 -5.87 -9.75
N PHE A 23 2.05 -4.68 -9.58
CA PHE A 23 2.06 -3.63 -10.60
C PHE A 23 3.43 -2.95 -10.61
N SER A 24 3.72 -2.22 -11.68
CA SER A 24 4.90 -1.39 -11.82
C SER A 24 4.50 0.07 -11.75
N VAL A 25 5.30 0.93 -11.09
CA VAL A 25 5.11 2.39 -11.06
C VAL A 25 6.43 3.10 -11.37
N PRO A 26 6.40 4.34 -11.90
CA PRO A 26 7.60 5.16 -12.02
C PRO A 26 8.31 5.33 -10.67
N ALA A 27 9.64 5.24 -10.65
CA ALA A 27 10.40 5.45 -9.42
C ALA A 27 10.33 6.91 -8.92
N SER A 28 9.93 7.84 -9.79
CA SER A 28 9.66 9.25 -9.45
C SER A 28 8.35 9.46 -8.70
N PHE A 29 7.47 8.45 -8.61
CA PHE A 29 6.23 8.58 -7.83
C PHE A 29 6.53 8.87 -6.37
N ASN A 30 5.78 9.81 -5.79
CA ASN A 30 5.75 10.02 -4.36
C ASN A 30 4.79 9.04 -3.65
N PHE A 31 4.74 9.09 -2.33
CA PHE A 31 3.93 8.14 -1.57
C PHE A 31 2.42 8.39 -1.69
N LEU A 32 1.99 9.61 -2.00
CA LEU A 32 0.59 9.86 -2.39
C LEU A 32 0.25 9.17 -3.71
N GLN A 33 1.11 9.28 -4.72
CA GLN A 33 0.90 8.60 -6.00
C GLN A 33 1.00 7.07 -5.88
N LEU A 34 1.81 6.57 -4.94
CA LEU A 34 1.80 5.14 -4.59
C LEU A 34 0.47 4.75 -3.91
N ASN A 35 -0.05 5.57 -3.00
CA ASN A 35 -1.37 5.37 -2.40
C ASN A 35 -2.44 5.25 -3.50
N ASP A 36 -2.49 6.21 -4.42
CA ASP A 36 -3.45 6.21 -5.52
C ASP A 36 -3.33 4.94 -6.37
N ALA A 37 -2.11 4.50 -6.69
CA ALA A 37 -1.87 3.26 -7.43
C ALA A 37 -2.33 2.01 -6.66
N ILE A 38 -2.20 1.98 -5.33
CA ILE A 38 -2.70 0.89 -4.49
C ILE A 38 -4.24 0.89 -4.49
N GLN A 39 -4.85 2.07 -4.30
CA GLN A 39 -6.31 2.25 -4.30
C GLN A 39 -6.93 1.77 -5.62
N ASP A 40 -6.38 2.23 -6.75
CA ASP A 40 -6.80 1.80 -8.09
C ASP A 40 -6.63 0.28 -8.28
N ALA A 41 -5.51 -0.29 -7.85
CA ALA A 41 -5.25 -1.72 -7.99
C ALA A 41 -6.19 -2.58 -7.12
N MET A 42 -6.61 -2.07 -5.96
CA MET A 42 -7.58 -2.72 -5.08
C MET A 42 -9.03 -2.45 -5.49
N GLY A 43 -9.30 -1.41 -6.28
CA GLY A 43 -10.66 -1.01 -6.66
C GLY A 43 -11.37 -0.24 -5.54
N TRP A 44 -10.62 0.53 -4.76
CA TRP A 44 -11.13 1.40 -3.70
C TRP A 44 -11.22 2.86 -4.14
N GLU A 45 -11.92 3.65 -3.34
CA GLU A 45 -12.38 4.99 -3.68
C GLU A 45 -11.58 6.09 -2.95
N ASN A 46 -10.55 5.73 -2.18
CA ASN A 46 -9.67 6.68 -1.49
C ASN A 46 -10.42 7.65 -0.55
N LYS A 47 -11.50 7.18 0.10
CA LYS A 47 -12.35 7.97 1.02
C LYS A 47 -11.76 8.19 2.40
N HIS A 48 -10.93 7.25 2.87
CA HIS A 48 -10.47 7.21 4.25
C HIS A 48 -8.99 7.55 4.42
N PRO A 49 -8.54 7.90 5.65
CA PRO A 49 -7.13 8.12 5.92
C PRO A 49 -6.27 6.88 5.65
N HIS A 50 -5.03 7.14 5.23
CA HIS A 50 -4.03 6.12 5.02
C HIS A 50 -2.67 6.51 5.59
N GLU A 51 -1.81 5.52 5.79
CA GLU A 51 -0.41 5.71 6.13
C GLU A 51 0.46 4.53 5.70
N PHE A 52 1.73 4.79 5.44
CA PHE A 52 2.75 3.77 5.27
C PHE A 52 3.61 3.69 6.53
N ARG A 53 3.81 2.48 7.05
CA ARG A 53 4.70 2.22 8.19
C ARG A 53 5.93 1.42 7.77
N HIS A 54 7.10 1.91 8.13
CA HIS A 54 8.38 1.22 7.89
C HIS A 54 9.32 1.29 9.10
N GLY A 55 10.45 0.59 9.00
CA GLY A 55 11.48 0.60 10.03
C GLY A 55 12.35 -0.65 10.00
N LYS A 56 13.00 -0.99 11.11
CA LYS A 56 13.93 -2.13 11.21
C LYS A 56 13.31 -3.31 11.95
N GLY A 57 13.24 -4.46 11.27
CA GLY A 57 12.70 -5.69 11.83
C GLY A 57 11.21 -5.54 12.14
N LYS A 58 10.80 -5.88 13.37
CA LYS A 58 9.40 -5.74 13.82
C LYS A 58 9.02 -4.32 14.25
N ARG A 59 9.97 -3.39 14.30
CA ARG A 59 9.72 -2.00 14.68
C ARG A 59 9.38 -1.20 13.43
N LEU A 60 8.08 -1.09 13.14
CA LEU A 60 7.52 -0.32 12.04
C LEU A 60 6.93 0.99 12.60
N THR A 61 7.80 1.82 13.16
CA THR A 61 7.43 3.05 13.87
C THR A 61 7.53 4.29 13.01
N ASP A 62 8.30 4.25 11.93
CA ASP A 62 8.44 5.39 11.02
C ASP A 62 7.21 5.43 10.10
N VAL A 63 6.71 6.64 9.86
CA VAL A 63 5.46 6.89 9.13
C VAL A 63 5.72 7.78 7.92
N ILE A 64 5.16 7.39 6.79
CA ILE A 64 5.01 8.25 5.61
C ILE A 64 3.51 8.40 5.34
N GLY A 65 3.01 9.64 5.28
CA GLY A 65 1.59 9.89 5.07
C GLY A 65 1.24 11.38 4.98
N PRO A 66 -0.07 11.71 4.99
CA PRO A 66 -0.54 13.09 5.00
C PRO A 66 -0.03 13.87 6.22
N VAL A 67 0.34 15.15 6.05
CA VAL A 67 0.91 16.00 7.12
C VAL A 67 0.03 16.06 8.38
N GLY A 68 -1.29 15.93 8.24
CA GLY A 68 -2.22 15.88 9.37
C GLY A 68 -2.05 14.69 10.32
N LEU A 69 -1.27 13.68 9.94
CA LEU A 69 -0.96 12.51 10.78
C LEU A 69 0.37 12.64 11.53
N ALA A 70 1.11 13.74 11.39
CA ALA A 70 2.43 13.91 12.00
C ALA A 70 2.42 13.74 13.53
N ASP A 71 1.36 14.19 14.21
CA ASP A 71 1.21 14.06 15.66
C ASP A 71 0.76 12.67 16.11
N GLN A 72 0.45 11.77 15.18
CA GLN A 72 0.00 10.39 15.43
C GLN A 72 1.14 9.36 15.28
N VAL A 73 2.35 9.82 14.97
CA VAL A 73 3.51 8.92 14.81
C VAL A 73 3.83 8.20 16.12
N PRO A 74 4.06 6.86 16.08
CA PRO A 74 4.47 6.10 17.24
C PRO A 74 5.69 6.70 17.93
N LYS A 75 5.72 6.63 19.26
CA LYS A 75 6.84 7.17 20.06
C LYS A 75 8.19 6.63 19.57
N GLY A 76 9.08 7.55 19.19
CA GLY A 76 10.42 7.25 18.69
C GLY A 76 10.49 6.91 17.20
N GLY A 77 9.38 7.02 16.46
CA GLY A 77 9.34 7.00 15.01
C GLY A 77 9.54 8.37 14.40
N GLU A 78 9.93 8.39 13.13
CA GLU A 78 10.04 9.61 12.32
C GLU A 78 8.85 9.75 11.37
N PHE A 79 8.39 10.99 11.15
CA PHE A 79 7.36 11.31 10.17
C PHE A 79 7.99 11.84 8.88
N GLN A 80 7.47 11.41 7.73
CA GLN A 80 7.77 12.01 6.44
C GLN A 80 6.47 12.33 5.67
N ASP A 81 6.46 13.50 5.03
CA ASP A 81 5.35 13.97 4.20
C ASP A 81 5.32 13.20 2.87
N GLU A 82 4.22 12.51 2.61
CA GLU A 82 4.06 11.65 1.43
C GLU A 82 4.18 12.39 0.09
N LEU A 83 3.94 13.70 0.08
CA LEU A 83 4.08 14.53 -1.13
C LEU A 83 5.54 14.78 -1.49
N LYS A 84 6.46 14.67 -0.52
CA LYS A 84 7.86 15.07 -0.64
C LYS A 84 8.83 13.92 -0.83
N VAL A 85 8.43 12.69 -0.51
CA VAL A 85 9.29 11.52 -0.59
C VAL A 85 8.93 10.72 -1.82
N THR A 86 9.88 10.55 -2.75
CA THR A 86 9.72 9.65 -3.89
C THR A 86 10.13 8.21 -3.56
N LEU A 87 9.65 7.25 -4.34
CA LEU A 87 10.13 5.86 -4.27
C LEU A 87 11.64 5.77 -4.53
N ALA A 88 12.17 6.55 -5.46
CA ALA A 88 13.59 6.63 -5.75
C ALA A 88 14.40 7.11 -4.53
N ASP A 89 13.95 8.17 -3.85
CA ASP A 89 14.60 8.70 -2.66
C ASP A 89 14.51 7.72 -1.48
N PHE A 90 13.33 7.15 -1.28
CA PHE A 90 13.08 6.20 -0.19
C PHE A 90 13.94 4.93 -0.31
N ILE A 91 14.02 4.35 -1.51
CA ILE A 91 14.85 3.18 -1.77
C ILE A 91 16.33 3.58 -1.77
N GLY A 92 16.69 4.70 -2.38
CA GLY A 92 18.06 5.22 -2.45
C GLY A 92 19.05 4.19 -3.02
N LYS A 93 20.03 3.77 -2.21
CA LYS A 93 21.01 2.71 -2.55
C LYS A 93 20.72 1.37 -1.86
N LYS A 94 19.58 1.25 -1.17
CA LYS A 94 19.21 0.03 -0.42
C LYS A 94 18.93 -1.13 -1.39
N ARG A 95 19.13 -2.36 -0.91
CA ARG A 95 18.79 -3.57 -1.66
C ARG A 95 17.30 -3.85 -1.58
N LEU A 96 16.72 -4.33 -2.68
CA LEU A 96 15.37 -4.86 -2.76
C LEU A 96 15.41 -6.41 -2.61
N PRO A 97 14.34 -7.06 -2.13
CA PRO A 97 13.04 -6.48 -1.80
C PRO A 97 13.02 -5.71 -0.48
N MET A 98 12.20 -4.66 -0.41
CA MET A 98 11.89 -3.93 0.83
C MET A 98 10.41 -4.08 1.16
N ARG A 99 10.09 -4.21 2.45
CA ARG A 99 8.73 -4.41 2.94
C ARG A 99 8.32 -3.25 3.84
N MET A 100 7.07 -2.84 3.72
CA MET A 100 6.41 -1.87 4.58
C MET A 100 4.95 -2.25 4.75
N LEU A 101 4.28 -1.67 5.73
CA LEU A 101 2.84 -1.79 5.85
C LEU A 101 2.18 -0.55 5.25
N TYR A 102 1.04 -0.76 4.59
CA TYR A 102 0.13 0.28 4.17
C TYR A 102 -1.20 0.04 4.88
N ARG A 103 -1.59 0.98 5.73
CA ARG A 103 -2.84 0.94 6.48
C ARG A 103 -3.80 1.91 5.81
N TYR A 104 -4.99 1.41 5.50
CA TYR A 104 -6.09 2.17 4.91
C TYR A 104 -7.34 2.01 5.75
N ASP A 105 -8.13 3.07 5.87
CA ASP A 105 -9.30 3.15 6.74
C ASP A 105 -8.97 2.79 8.20
N PHE A 106 -8.77 3.81 9.03
CA PHE A 106 -8.36 3.59 10.40
C PHE A 106 -9.49 3.03 11.29
N ALA A 107 -10.73 3.04 10.82
CA ALA A 107 -11.87 2.44 11.49
C ALA A 107 -12.00 0.94 11.18
N GLU A 108 -11.82 0.56 9.91
CA GLU A 108 -11.91 -0.84 9.47
C GLU A 108 -10.57 -1.60 9.49
N ASP A 109 -9.47 -0.87 9.63
CA ASP A 109 -8.11 -1.37 9.79
C ASP A 109 -7.63 -2.25 8.63
N TRP A 110 -7.84 -1.82 7.39
CA TRP A 110 -7.34 -2.54 6.22
C TRP A 110 -5.82 -2.47 6.13
N ILE A 111 -5.16 -3.55 6.56
CA ILE A 111 -3.70 -3.66 6.55
C ILE A 111 -3.20 -4.40 5.31
N HIS A 112 -2.26 -3.77 4.64
CA HIS A 112 -1.54 -4.34 3.50
C HIS A 112 -0.07 -4.48 3.82
N GLU A 113 0.52 -5.57 3.34
CA GLU A 113 1.96 -5.62 3.13
C GLU A 113 2.28 -5.11 1.73
N VAL A 114 3.10 -4.07 1.65
CA VAL A 114 3.64 -3.54 0.39
C VAL A 114 5.10 -3.98 0.27
N VAL A 115 5.39 -4.68 -0.82
CA VAL A 115 6.73 -5.16 -1.17
C VAL A 115 7.22 -4.39 -2.38
N LEU A 116 8.26 -3.58 -2.21
CA LEU A 116 9.03 -3.02 -3.32
C LEU A 116 9.98 -4.13 -3.78
N GLU A 117 9.63 -4.84 -4.85
CA GLU A 117 10.26 -6.11 -5.22
C GLU A 117 11.58 -5.94 -5.98
N LYS A 118 11.57 -5.13 -7.03
CA LYS A 118 12.74 -4.91 -7.89
C LYS A 118 12.65 -3.58 -8.64
N ARG A 119 13.79 -3.15 -9.17
CA ARG A 119 13.87 -2.07 -10.16
C ARG A 119 13.77 -2.66 -11.56
N GLU A 120 13.16 -1.91 -12.45
CA GLU A 120 13.15 -2.18 -13.88
C GLU A 120 13.12 -0.86 -14.65
N ASP A 121 13.21 -0.93 -15.96
CA ASP A 121 13.09 0.22 -16.85
C ASP A 121 11.85 0.02 -17.73
N GLY A 122 11.12 1.10 -18.01
CA GLY A 122 9.94 1.08 -18.87
C GLY A 122 9.56 2.46 -19.38
N GLU A 123 8.60 2.53 -20.30
CA GLU A 123 8.24 3.78 -20.98
C GLU A 123 6.93 4.40 -20.48
N GLU A 124 6.14 3.63 -19.73
CA GLU A 124 4.83 4.04 -19.23
C GLU A 124 4.97 5.18 -18.23
N ALA A 125 4.13 6.20 -18.37
CA ALA A 125 4.11 7.35 -17.47
C ALA A 125 3.36 7.07 -16.15
N GLY A 126 2.48 6.07 -16.13
CA GLY A 126 1.64 5.72 -14.99
C GLY A 126 1.86 4.30 -14.46
N PRO A 127 0.99 3.85 -13.54
CA PRO A 127 0.97 2.47 -13.08
C PRO A 127 0.70 1.50 -14.23
N LEU A 128 1.32 0.33 -14.18
CA LEU A 128 1.11 -0.77 -15.12
C LEU A 128 0.80 -2.05 -14.33
N MET A 129 -0.41 -2.57 -14.49
CA MET A 129 -0.83 -3.80 -13.83
C MET A 129 -0.10 -5.01 -14.42
N ILE A 130 0.55 -5.83 -13.60
CA ILE A 130 1.30 -7.03 -14.06
C ILE A 130 0.48 -8.30 -13.79
N ALA A 131 0.04 -8.49 -12.54
CA ALA A 131 -0.71 -9.67 -12.12
C ALA A 131 -1.52 -9.41 -10.84
N GLY A 132 -2.45 -10.29 -10.51
CA GLY A 132 -3.20 -10.23 -9.27
C GLY A 132 -4.05 -11.46 -9.06
N ALA A 133 -4.63 -11.59 -7.87
CA ALA A 133 -5.60 -12.65 -7.59
C ALA A 133 -6.71 -12.15 -6.67
N ARG A 134 -7.93 -12.67 -6.94
CA ARG A 134 -9.18 -12.44 -6.20
C ARG A 134 -9.69 -10.99 -6.24
N ALA A 135 -11.00 -10.83 -6.07
CA ALA A 135 -11.61 -9.52 -5.85
C ALA A 135 -11.21 -8.99 -4.46
N CYS A 136 -11.01 -7.68 -4.34
CA CYS A 136 -10.86 -7.03 -3.03
C CYS A 136 -12.22 -6.85 -2.36
N PRO A 137 -12.24 -6.69 -1.02
CA PRO A 137 -13.43 -6.19 -0.33
C PRO A 137 -13.87 -4.86 -0.94
N PRO A 138 -15.18 -4.62 -1.08
CA PRO A 138 -15.69 -3.28 -1.39
C PRO A 138 -15.23 -2.23 -0.36
N GLU A 139 -15.32 -0.96 -0.73
CA GLU A 139 -15.20 0.16 0.20
C GLU A 139 -16.26 0.05 1.30
N ASP A 140 -15.95 0.51 2.52
CA ASP A 140 -16.88 0.53 3.67
C ASP A 140 -17.51 -0.85 3.99
N PHE A 141 -16.75 -1.95 3.78
CA PHE A 141 -17.26 -3.31 4.00
C PHE A 141 -17.23 -3.76 5.47
N GLY A 142 -16.82 -2.93 6.41
CA GLY A 142 -16.75 -3.27 7.83
C GLY A 142 -15.55 -4.15 8.21
N GLY A 143 -14.45 -4.04 7.46
CA GLY A 143 -13.17 -4.68 7.77
C GLY A 143 -13.08 -6.17 7.40
N ALA A 144 -11.88 -6.72 7.63
CA ALA A 144 -11.53 -8.07 7.15
C ALA A 144 -12.38 -9.19 7.77
N PHE A 145 -12.79 -9.03 9.03
CA PHE A 145 -13.62 -10.02 9.71
C PHE A 145 -14.99 -10.16 9.04
N GLN A 146 -15.71 -9.06 8.83
CA GLN A 146 -17.03 -9.08 8.19
C GLN A 146 -16.94 -9.57 6.74
N TYR A 147 -15.89 -9.17 6.01
CA TYR A 147 -15.63 -9.72 4.68
C TYR A 147 -15.47 -11.24 4.66
N MET A 148 -14.77 -11.80 5.64
CA MET A 148 -14.62 -13.25 5.78
C MET A 148 -15.93 -13.95 6.15
N GLU A 149 -16.76 -13.34 7.00
CA GLU A 149 -18.11 -13.85 7.31
C GLU A 149 -18.99 -13.85 6.05
N ALA A 150 -18.93 -12.80 5.22
CA ALA A 150 -19.68 -12.72 3.96
C ALA A 150 -19.21 -13.77 2.94
N LEU A 151 -17.90 -13.97 2.81
CA LEU A 151 -17.32 -15.01 1.95
C LEU A 151 -17.73 -16.43 2.36
N THR A 152 -17.97 -16.66 3.65
CA THR A 152 -18.38 -17.96 4.17
C THR A 152 -19.91 -18.11 4.26
N GLY A 153 -20.66 -17.09 3.85
CA GLY A 153 -22.13 -17.09 3.84
C GLY A 153 -22.77 -16.93 5.23
N GLN A 154 -22.00 -16.49 6.22
CA GLN A 154 -22.49 -16.20 7.57
C GLN A 154 -23.27 -14.88 7.61
N ILE A 155 -22.89 -13.92 6.77
CA ILE A 155 -23.62 -12.67 6.53
C ILE A 155 -23.84 -12.45 5.02
N GLY A 156 -24.76 -11.55 4.68
CA GLY A 156 -24.99 -11.13 3.29
C GLY A 156 -24.01 -10.07 2.82
N TRP A 157 -23.87 -9.93 1.50
CA TRP A 157 -23.26 -8.77 0.87
C TRP A 157 -24.27 -7.62 0.87
N TYR A 158 -23.82 -6.39 1.16
CA TYR A 158 -24.63 -5.17 1.06
C TYR A 158 -24.26 -4.38 -0.21
#